data_AF-A0A838YMJ9-F1
#
_entry.id   AF-A0A838YMJ9-F1
#
_cell.length_a   1.000
_cell.length_b   1.000
_cell.length_c   1.000
_cell.angle_alpha   90.00
_cell.angle_beta   90.00
_cell.angle_gamma   90.00
#
_symmetry.space_group_name_H-M   'P 1'
#
loop_
_entity.id
_entity.type
_entity.pdbx_description
1 polymer ?
#
loop_
_entity_poly.entity_id
_entity_poly.type
_entity_poly.pdbx_seq_one_letter_code
_entity_poly.pdbx_strand_id
1 'polypeptide(L)'
;MASALEKAYESVVSTMPEYSNSTSLGWRFMDKFVQMPIVIPPPTPEDKETYADSLFTGLDKKSEEYKIVREVTKEIQENQTDLYSNEVRNEMIQNKLKAKNLDTELLETATIDVKKIRSDAKAKDTITKINEAKENYSDNNPKIQEQISEAVQSFSNNSREMKRFLNLMRFYYIICGENTSKISPDHIRKWIELMMKWPKFFLWLISDQKFGTDFSIIQTRLQGLENNALTAANWKKELTKLLQITSKNGKADNITWLYDKNLKTFFMSTSDKSINLSDSQGLGLF
;
A
#
# COMPACT_ATOMS: atom_id res chain seq x y z
N MET A 1 33.17 -9.71 4.03
CA MET A 1 33.19 -10.53 2.79
C MET A 1 34.19 -9.99 1.77
N ALA A 2 34.13 -8.71 1.38
CA ALA A 2 35.08 -8.10 0.43
C ALA A 2 36.57 -8.23 0.84
N SER A 3 36.90 -7.90 2.10
CA SER A 3 38.28 -8.01 2.62
C SER A 3 38.81 -9.47 2.69
N ALA A 4 37.92 -10.45 2.88
CA ALA A 4 38.31 -11.86 2.87
C ALA A 4 38.64 -12.35 1.45
N LEU A 5 37.94 -11.83 0.43
CA LEU A 5 38.23 -12.11 -0.98
C LEU A 5 39.54 -11.45 -1.41
N GLU A 6 39.83 -10.22 -0.97
CA GLU A 6 41.11 -9.57 -1.29
C GLU A 6 42.31 -10.36 -0.75
N LYS A 7 42.20 -10.86 0.49
CA LYS A 7 43.24 -11.68 1.10
C LYS A 7 43.41 -13.04 0.40
N ALA A 8 42.33 -13.60 -0.14
CA ALA A 8 42.39 -14.87 -0.87
C ALA A 8 42.99 -14.72 -2.28
N TYR A 9 42.89 -13.53 -2.89
CA TYR A 9 43.32 -13.25 -4.26
C TYR A 9 44.50 -12.27 -4.33
N GLU A 10 45.25 -12.10 -3.24
CA GLU A 10 46.36 -11.16 -3.11
C GLU A 10 47.45 -11.36 -4.17
N SER A 11 47.73 -12.61 -4.54
CA SER A 11 48.67 -12.95 -5.62
C SER A 11 48.21 -12.44 -6.99
N VAL A 12 46.91 -12.48 -7.27
CA VAL A 12 46.33 -12.00 -8.52
C VAL A 12 46.32 -10.48 -8.56
N VAL A 13 45.97 -9.83 -7.43
CA VAL A 13 46.00 -8.37 -7.29
C VAL A 13 47.42 -7.83 -7.51
N SER A 14 48.45 -8.54 -7.03
CA SER A 14 49.87 -8.15 -7.21
C SER A 14 50.35 -8.16 -8.67
N THR A 15 49.64 -8.87 -9.56
CA THR A 15 49.96 -8.95 -10.98
C THR A 15 49.14 -7.99 -11.86
N MET A 16 48.21 -7.24 -11.27
CA MET A 16 47.36 -6.32 -12.02
C MET A 16 48.08 -4.98 -12.29
N PRO A 17 47.80 -4.32 -13.43
CA PRO A 17 48.33 -2.98 -13.72
C PRO A 17 47.90 -1.95 -12.66
N GLU A 18 48.73 -0.93 -12.41
CA GLU A 18 48.49 0.08 -11.35
C GLU A 18 47.14 0.80 -11.47
N TYR A 19 46.62 0.98 -12.69
CA TYR A 19 45.32 1.63 -12.91
C TYR A 19 44.13 0.83 -12.33
N SER A 20 44.30 -0.47 -12.06
CA SER A 20 43.28 -1.33 -11.43
C SER A 20 43.18 -1.18 -9.91
N ASN A 21 44.14 -0.52 -9.27
CA ASN A 21 44.22 -0.40 -7.80
C ASN A 21 43.33 0.70 -7.22
N SER A 22 42.68 1.51 -8.06
CA SER A 22 41.79 2.60 -7.63
C SER A 22 40.49 2.12 -6.99
N THR A 23 40.12 0.84 -7.19
CA THR A 23 38.95 0.23 -6.55
C THR A 23 39.28 -1.19 -6.17
N SER A 24 39.05 -1.53 -4.90
CA SER A 24 39.27 -2.87 -4.36
C SER A 24 38.58 -3.94 -5.20
N LEU A 25 39.30 -5.03 -5.49
CA LEU A 25 38.80 -6.14 -6.31
C LEU A 25 37.50 -6.72 -5.69
N GLY A 26 37.43 -6.77 -4.36
CA GLY A 26 36.23 -7.18 -3.63
C GLY A 26 35.02 -6.28 -3.93
N TRP A 27 35.20 -4.97 -4.08
CA TRP A 27 34.12 -4.05 -4.43
C TRP A 27 33.63 -4.22 -5.87
N ARG A 28 34.56 -4.46 -6.82
CA ARG A 28 34.21 -4.78 -8.22
C ARG A 28 33.46 -6.11 -8.33
N PHE A 29 33.84 -7.09 -7.53
CA PHE A 29 33.15 -8.39 -7.49
C PHE A 29 31.76 -8.27 -6.87
N MET A 30 31.59 -7.45 -5.82
CA MET A 30 30.28 -7.17 -5.22
C MET A 30 29.36 -6.41 -6.18
N ASP A 31 29.88 -5.46 -6.96
CA ASP A 31 29.12 -4.78 -8.01
C ASP A 31 28.66 -5.76 -9.10
N LYS A 32 29.49 -6.75 -9.45
CA LYS A 32 29.11 -7.84 -10.37
C LYS A 32 28.12 -8.84 -9.76
N PHE A 33 28.15 -9.08 -8.45
CA PHE A 33 27.14 -9.88 -7.75
C PHE A 33 25.76 -9.22 -7.76
N VAL A 34 25.70 -7.88 -7.60
CA VAL A 34 24.44 -7.12 -7.75
C VAL A 34 23.90 -7.20 -9.19
N GLN A 35 24.79 -7.40 -10.18
CA GLN A 35 24.44 -7.57 -11.59
C GLN A 35 24.10 -9.02 -11.98
N MET A 36 24.29 -10.01 -11.11
CA MET A 36 23.85 -11.36 -11.42
C MET A 36 22.32 -11.39 -11.39
N PRO A 37 21.65 -11.87 -12.46
CA PRO A 37 20.22 -12.09 -12.43
C PRO A 37 19.97 -13.22 -11.42
N ILE A 38 19.70 -12.85 -10.17
CA ILE A 38 19.13 -13.77 -9.20
C ILE A 38 17.75 -14.09 -9.73
N VAL A 39 17.63 -15.24 -10.39
CA VAL A 39 16.33 -15.79 -10.79
C VAL A 39 15.65 -16.24 -9.52
N ILE A 40 14.87 -15.35 -8.91
CA ILE A 40 13.99 -15.73 -7.81
C ILE A 40 12.94 -16.66 -8.42
N PRO A 41 12.85 -17.92 -7.96
CA PRO A 41 11.86 -18.83 -8.48
C PRO A 41 10.46 -18.24 -8.23
N PRO A 42 9.52 -18.42 -9.17
CA PRO A 42 8.15 -17.98 -8.95
C PRO A 42 7.61 -18.65 -7.67
N PRO A 43 7.11 -17.90 -6.67
CA PRO A 43 6.48 -18.47 -5.49
C PRO A 43 5.34 -19.40 -5.87
N THR A 44 5.26 -20.53 -5.16
CA THR A 44 4.12 -21.45 -5.22
C THR A 44 2.89 -20.79 -4.56
N PRO A 45 1.66 -21.28 -4.81
CA PRO A 45 0.48 -20.79 -4.11
C PRO A 45 0.60 -20.85 -2.58
N GLU A 46 1.22 -21.91 -2.05
CA GLU A 46 1.47 -22.10 -0.62
C GLU A 46 2.48 -21.06 -0.07
N ASP A 47 3.52 -20.73 -0.85
CA ASP A 47 4.46 -19.66 -0.48
C ASP A 47 3.77 -18.29 -0.41
N LYS A 48 2.78 -18.04 -1.28
CA LYS A 48 2.01 -16.79 -1.27
C LYS A 48 1.14 -16.67 -0.02
N GLU A 49 0.45 -17.74 0.34
CA GLU A 49 -0.37 -17.80 1.55
C GLU A 49 0.51 -17.64 2.80
N THR A 50 1.59 -18.40 2.89
CA THR A 50 2.58 -18.28 3.98
C THR A 50 3.15 -16.86 4.10
N TYR A 51 3.48 -16.23 2.97
CA TYR A 51 3.95 -14.85 2.95
C TYR A 51 2.86 -13.88 3.40
N ALA A 52 1.62 -14.04 2.94
CA ALA A 52 0.49 -13.22 3.39
C ALA A 52 0.29 -13.31 4.90
N ASP A 53 0.31 -14.53 5.45
CA ASP A 53 0.21 -14.80 6.90
C ASP A 53 1.32 -14.13 7.70
N SER A 54 2.56 -14.17 7.16
CA SER A 54 3.71 -13.50 7.80
C SER A 54 3.55 -11.98 7.91
N LEU A 55 2.78 -11.36 7.01
CA LEU A 55 2.53 -9.91 7.03
C LEU A 55 1.56 -9.48 8.14
N PHE A 56 0.81 -10.41 8.71
CA PHE A 56 -0.02 -10.18 9.90
C PHE A 56 0.75 -10.44 11.20
N THR A 57 1.55 -11.51 11.25
CA THR A 57 2.26 -11.91 12.47
C THR A 57 3.47 -11.04 12.81
N GLY A 58 4.12 -10.41 11.81
CA GLY A 58 5.31 -9.59 12.03
C GLY A 58 5.06 -8.25 12.75
N LEU A 59 3.81 -7.86 12.99
CA LEU A 59 3.46 -6.59 13.61
C LEU A 59 3.30 -6.68 15.13
N ASP A 60 3.07 -7.84 15.74
CA ASP A 60 2.93 -7.94 17.21
C ASP A 60 4.20 -7.57 17.97
N LYS A 61 5.39 -7.80 17.39
CA LYS A 61 6.66 -7.36 18.01
C LYS A 61 6.91 -5.86 17.88
N LYS A 62 6.45 -5.24 16.79
CA LYS A 62 6.57 -3.78 16.60
C LYS A 62 5.44 -3.04 17.30
N SER A 63 4.27 -3.65 17.47
CA SER A 63 3.11 -3.03 18.11
C SER A 63 3.41 -2.70 19.58
N GLU A 64 4.23 -3.50 20.27
CA GLU A 64 4.62 -3.22 21.66
C GLU A 64 5.57 -2.01 21.76
N GLU A 65 6.54 -1.88 20.85
CA GLU A 65 7.40 -0.69 20.74
C GLU A 65 6.57 0.56 20.38
N TYR A 66 5.62 0.43 19.44
CA TYR A 66 4.71 1.51 19.07
C TYR A 66 3.71 1.86 20.18
N LYS A 67 3.26 0.88 20.99
CA LYS A 67 2.43 1.10 22.19
C LYS A 67 3.22 1.88 23.24
N ILE A 68 4.47 1.52 23.50
CA ILE A 68 5.34 2.24 24.43
C ILE A 68 5.56 3.68 23.97
N VAL A 69 5.86 3.90 22.68
CA VAL A 69 6.01 5.25 22.11
C VAL A 69 4.69 6.03 22.20
N ARG A 70 3.54 5.38 21.98
CA ARG A 70 2.21 5.99 22.05
C ARG A 70 1.80 6.34 23.49
N GLU A 71 2.05 5.48 24.46
CA GLU A 71 1.84 5.75 25.89
C GLU A 71 2.70 6.91 26.36
N VAL A 72 4.00 6.92 25.99
CA VAL A 72 4.89 8.04 26.30
C VAL A 72 4.38 9.34 25.65
N THR A 73 3.89 9.29 24.41
CA THR A 73 3.35 10.46 23.72
C THR A 73 2.04 10.95 24.33
N LYS A 74 1.16 10.03 24.75
CA LYS A 74 -0.12 10.31 25.41
C LYS A 74 0.11 10.90 26.81
N GLU A 75 1.04 10.35 27.58
CA GLU A 75 1.45 10.86 28.89
C GLU A 75 2.10 12.26 28.78
N ILE A 76 2.85 12.54 27.70
CA ILE A 76 3.38 13.88 27.38
C ILE A 76 2.26 14.86 26.97
N GLN A 77 1.15 14.36 26.47
CA GLN A 77 0.01 15.14 25.99
C GLN A 77 -1.00 15.42 27.11
N GLU A 78 -1.13 14.51 28.07
CA GLU A 78 -1.95 14.65 29.28
C GLU A 78 -1.27 15.51 30.35
N ASN A 79 0.06 15.48 30.45
CA ASN A 79 0.84 16.36 31.34
C ASN A 79 1.07 17.79 30.78
N GLN A 80 0.30 18.24 29.78
CA GLN A 80 0.42 19.58 29.18
C GLN A 80 -0.45 20.66 29.83
N THR A 81 -1.21 20.33 30.88
CA THR A 81 -1.70 21.34 31.84
C THR A 81 -0.59 21.63 32.85
N ASP A 82 0.30 22.56 32.47
CA ASP A 82 0.88 23.63 33.30
C ASP A 82 2.30 24.00 32.85
N LEU A 83 2.42 25.27 32.45
CA LEU A 83 3.59 26.17 32.51
C LEU A 83 4.98 25.54 32.79
N TYR A 84 5.69 25.05 31.76
CA TYR A 84 7.15 24.92 31.84
C TYR A 84 7.83 25.32 30.51
N SER A 85 8.98 26.00 30.62
CA SER A 85 9.76 26.47 29.47
C SER A 85 10.23 25.28 28.60
N ASN A 86 10.42 25.54 27.30
CA ASN A 86 10.82 24.52 26.32
C ASN A 86 12.13 23.79 26.66
N GLU A 87 12.97 24.35 27.53
CA GLU A 87 14.24 23.74 27.98
C GLU A 87 14.01 22.60 28.98
N VAL A 88 13.13 22.79 29.98
CA VAL A 88 12.77 21.74 30.97
C VAL A 88 12.09 20.55 30.28
N ARG A 89 11.30 20.85 29.23
CA ARG A 89 10.62 19.86 28.39
C ARG A 89 11.60 18.95 27.65
N ASN A 90 12.64 19.52 27.05
CA ASN A 90 13.63 18.76 26.31
C ASN A 90 14.47 17.88 27.25
N GLU A 91 14.77 18.38 28.44
CA GLU A 91 15.53 17.64 29.44
C GLU A 91 14.77 16.43 30.03
N MET A 92 13.46 16.57 30.29
CA MET A 92 12.60 15.44 30.71
C MET A 92 12.47 14.35 29.63
N ILE A 93 12.31 14.76 28.37
CA ILE A 93 12.23 13.82 27.24
C ILE A 93 13.55 13.06 27.11
N GLN A 94 14.70 13.74 27.16
CA GLN A 94 16.01 13.12 27.10
C GLN A 94 16.27 12.15 28.27
N ASN A 95 15.84 12.49 29.48
CA ASN A 95 16.02 11.63 30.65
C ASN A 95 15.12 10.37 30.61
N LYS A 96 13.87 10.49 30.15
CA LYS A 96 12.97 9.33 29.98
C LYS A 96 13.40 8.42 28.81
N LEU A 97 13.98 8.97 27.75
CA LEU A 97 14.51 8.20 26.61
C LEU A 97 15.78 7.43 26.99
N LYS A 98 16.69 8.06 27.75
CA LYS A 98 17.88 7.39 28.31
C LYS A 98 17.51 6.24 29.25
N ALA A 99 16.43 6.39 30.03
CA ALA A 99 15.94 5.32 30.90
C ALA A 99 15.37 4.11 30.13
N LYS A 100 15.06 4.25 28.83
CA LYS A 100 14.44 3.20 28.00
C LYS A 100 15.33 2.69 26.84
N ASN A 101 16.58 3.14 26.73
CA ASN A 101 17.53 2.72 25.67
C ASN A 101 16.98 2.85 24.23
N LEU A 102 16.17 3.88 23.94
CA LEU A 102 15.71 4.15 22.56
C LEU A 102 16.63 5.16 21.87
N ASP A 103 16.97 4.87 20.61
CA ASP A 103 17.87 5.68 19.79
C ASP A 103 17.23 7.02 19.38
N THR A 104 17.96 8.11 19.59
CA THR A 104 17.50 9.50 19.53
C THR A 104 17.21 10.02 18.11
N GLU A 105 17.77 9.38 17.09
CA GLU A 105 17.74 9.86 15.69
C GLU A 105 16.38 9.65 14.99
N LEU A 106 15.63 8.61 15.39
CA LEU A 106 14.28 8.30 14.87
C LEU A 106 13.19 9.28 15.37
N LEU A 107 13.47 10.03 16.44
CA LEU A 107 12.51 10.93 17.09
C LEU A 107 12.57 12.37 16.58
N GLU A 108 13.74 12.86 16.16
CA GLU A 108 13.87 14.21 15.60
C GLU A 108 13.15 14.35 14.25
N THR A 109 13.21 13.31 13.41
CA THR A 109 12.47 13.25 12.16
C THR A 109 10.95 13.20 12.40
N ALA A 110 10.50 12.45 13.42
CA ALA A 110 9.07 12.38 13.78
C ALA A 110 8.53 13.67 14.44
N THR A 111 9.34 14.40 15.21
CA THR A 111 8.88 15.61 15.93
C THR A 111 8.79 16.85 15.03
N ILE A 112 9.58 16.92 13.96
CA ILE A 112 9.50 18.00 12.97
C ILE A 112 8.21 17.90 12.15
N ASP A 113 7.80 16.68 11.75
CA ASP A 113 6.56 16.48 10.99
C ASP A 113 5.29 16.76 11.81
N VAL A 114 5.29 16.41 13.11
CA VAL A 114 4.14 16.67 14.00
C VAL A 114 3.90 18.15 14.26
N LYS A 115 4.95 18.99 14.26
CA LYS A 115 4.82 20.45 14.43
C LYS A 115 4.15 21.14 13.23
N LYS A 116 4.36 20.62 12.01
CA LYS A 116 3.78 21.20 10.78
C LYS A 116 2.32 20.80 10.57
N ILE A 117 1.91 19.65 11.08
CA ILE A 117 0.52 19.15 11.00
C ILE A 117 -0.39 19.81 12.06
N ARG A 118 0.19 20.42 13.11
CA ARG A 118 -0.52 20.98 14.27
C ARG A 118 -1.22 22.32 14.06
N SER A 119 -0.99 23.05 12.97
CA SER A 119 -1.59 24.37 12.78
C SER A 119 -3.05 24.36 12.28
N ASP A 120 -3.55 23.21 11.80
CA ASP A 120 -4.90 23.11 11.25
C ASP A 120 -5.81 22.26 12.16
N ALA A 121 -6.85 22.88 12.72
CA ALA A 121 -7.85 22.21 13.57
C ALA A 121 -8.52 21.00 12.87
N LYS A 122 -8.66 21.03 11.54
CA LYS A 122 -9.15 19.92 10.72
C LYS A 122 -8.17 18.75 10.64
N ALA A 123 -6.87 19.00 10.62
CA ALA A 123 -5.85 17.96 10.64
C ALA A 123 -5.84 17.23 12.00
N LYS A 124 -6.04 17.96 13.10
CA LYS A 124 -6.13 17.39 14.45
C LYS A 124 -7.35 16.46 14.60
N ASP A 125 -8.53 16.86 14.12
CA ASP A 125 -9.74 16.03 14.12
C ASP A 125 -9.58 14.76 13.26
N THR A 126 -8.95 14.90 12.09
CA THR A 126 -8.67 13.77 11.20
C THR A 126 -7.71 12.77 11.83
N ILE A 127 -6.66 13.25 12.53
CA ILE A 127 -5.71 12.39 13.23
C ILE A 127 -6.36 11.63 14.38
N THR A 128 -7.22 12.28 15.17
CA THR A 128 -7.95 11.64 16.27
C THR A 128 -8.82 10.50 15.74
N LYS A 129 -9.60 10.74 14.68
CA LYS A 129 -10.42 9.73 14.01
C LYS A 129 -9.59 8.56 13.46
N ILE A 130 -8.43 8.85 12.85
CA ILE A 130 -7.51 7.82 12.36
C ILE A 130 -6.96 6.97 13.53
N ASN A 131 -6.66 7.58 14.68
CA ASN A 131 -6.12 6.87 15.83
C ASN A 131 -7.17 5.99 16.54
N GLU A 132 -8.43 6.43 16.56
CA GLU A 132 -9.59 5.65 17.04
C GLU A 132 -9.92 4.51 16.07
N ALA A 133 -9.95 4.78 14.76
CA ALA A 133 -10.15 3.75 13.75
C ALA A 133 -9.01 2.70 13.74
N LYS A 134 -7.77 3.11 14.04
CA LYS A 134 -6.65 2.19 14.26
C LYS A 134 -6.81 1.30 15.49
N GLU A 135 -7.50 1.76 16.54
CA GLU A 135 -7.80 0.93 17.70
C GLU A 135 -8.88 -0.11 17.38
N ASN A 136 -9.79 0.21 16.46
CA ASN A 136 -10.84 -0.71 16.00
C ASN A 136 -10.37 -1.64 14.86
N TYR A 137 -9.35 -1.26 14.10
CA TYR A 137 -8.75 -2.11 13.08
C TYR A 137 -7.82 -3.15 13.73
N SER A 138 -8.11 -4.41 13.49
CA SER A 138 -7.27 -5.52 13.94
C SER A 138 -6.87 -6.39 12.76
N ASP A 139 -5.56 -6.58 12.60
CA ASP A 139 -4.97 -7.56 11.67
C ASP A 139 -5.41 -9.01 12.00
N ASN A 140 -5.96 -9.23 13.20
CA ASN A 140 -6.52 -10.52 13.64
C ASN A 140 -8.01 -10.69 13.29
N ASN A 141 -8.61 -9.76 12.55
CA ASN A 141 -9.99 -9.91 12.11
C ASN A 141 -10.09 -11.00 11.02
N PRO A 142 -10.80 -12.13 11.26
CA PRO A 142 -10.83 -13.25 10.32
C PRO A 142 -11.36 -12.88 8.94
N LYS A 143 -12.33 -11.96 8.86
CA LYS A 143 -12.90 -11.50 7.58
C LYS A 143 -11.88 -10.72 6.76
N ILE A 144 -11.03 -9.94 7.43
CA ILE A 144 -9.98 -9.15 6.75
C ILE A 144 -8.89 -10.09 6.22
N GLN A 145 -8.50 -11.08 7.03
CA GLN A 145 -7.53 -12.11 6.64
C GLN A 145 -8.03 -12.95 5.45
N GLU A 146 -9.28 -13.40 5.49
CA GLU A 146 -9.92 -14.16 4.40
C GLU A 146 -9.88 -13.34 3.09
N GLN A 147 -10.28 -12.08 3.14
CA GLN A 147 -10.29 -11.23 1.94
C GLN A 147 -8.91 -10.93 1.38
N ILE A 148 -7.92 -10.76 2.24
CA ILE A 148 -6.54 -10.56 1.82
C ILE A 148 -6.02 -11.84 1.17
N SER A 149 -6.30 -13.00 1.76
CA SER A 149 -5.93 -14.31 1.21
C SER A 149 -6.55 -14.52 -0.18
N GLU A 150 -7.86 -14.27 -0.33
CA GLU A 150 -8.53 -14.33 -1.63
C GLU A 150 -7.90 -13.37 -2.65
N ALA A 151 -7.57 -12.14 -2.25
CA ALA A 151 -6.98 -11.15 -3.15
C ALA A 151 -5.55 -11.53 -3.56
N VAL A 152 -4.73 -12.02 -2.62
CA VAL A 152 -3.33 -12.40 -2.85
C VAL A 152 -3.21 -13.48 -3.92
N GLN A 153 -4.16 -14.41 -3.99
CA GLN A 153 -4.20 -15.43 -5.05
C GLN A 153 -4.34 -14.81 -6.45
N SER A 154 -4.99 -13.65 -6.57
CA SER A 154 -5.18 -12.97 -7.85
C SER A 154 -4.00 -12.08 -8.25
N PHE A 155 -3.08 -11.75 -7.33
CA PHE A 155 -1.90 -10.95 -7.64
C PHE A 155 -0.77 -11.77 -8.28
N SER A 156 0.06 -11.08 -9.05
CA SER A 156 1.24 -11.67 -9.66
C SER A 156 2.17 -12.24 -8.58
N ASN A 157 3.15 -13.05 -9.00
CA ASN A 157 4.18 -13.62 -8.12
C ASN A 157 5.13 -12.58 -7.48
N ASN A 158 4.77 -11.29 -7.53
CA ASN A 158 5.51 -10.17 -7.02
C ASN A 158 5.12 -9.86 -5.56
N SER A 159 5.97 -10.26 -4.61
CA SER A 159 5.78 -9.99 -3.18
C SER A 159 5.65 -8.50 -2.84
N ARG A 160 6.19 -7.61 -3.67
CA ARG A 160 6.04 -6.16 -3.53
C ARG A 160 4.62 -5.69 -3.84
N GLU A 161 3.95 -6.30 -4.81
CA GLU A 161 2.54 -6.01 -5.12
C GLU A 161 1.64 -6.44 -3.97
N MET A 162 1.84 -7.65 -3.45
CA MET A 162 1.09 -8.15 -2.28
C MET A 162 1.22 -7.22 -1.07
N LYS A 163 2.45 -6.79 -0.76
CA LYS A 163 2.67 -5.85 0.35
C LYS A 163 2.02 -4.49 0.12
N ARG A 164 2.04 -3.98 -1.12
CA ARG A 164 1.37 -2.73 -1.49
C ARG A 164 -0.15 -2.86 -1.34
N PHE A 165 -0.72 -3.96 -1.82
CA PHE A 165 -2.14 -4.26 -1.69
C PHE A 165 -2.57 -4.29 -0.22
N LEU A 166 -1.83 -5.03 0.62
CA LEU A 166 -2.11 -5.12 2.05
C LEU A 166 -2.04 -3.75 2.74
N ASN A 167 -1.01 -2.95 2.44
CA ASN A 167 -0.88 -1.62 3.01
C ASN A 167 -2.02 -0.69 2.58
N LEU A 168 -2.49 -0.79 1.33
CA LEU A 168 -3.65 -0.04 0.85
C LEU A 168 -4.93 -0.50 1.54
N MET A 169 -5.14 -1.81 1.69
CA MET A 169 -6.28 -2.36 2.42
C MET A 169 -6.32 -1.80 3.84
N ARG A 170 -5.22 -1.94 4.60
CA ARG A 170 -5.06 -1.36 5.94
C ARG A 170 -5.40 0.12 5.98
N PHE A 171 -4.80 0.89 5.08
CA PHE A 171 -5.00 2.32 4.99
C PHE A 171 -6.48 2.68 4.75
N TYR A 172 -7.12 2.05 3.78
CA TYR A 172 -8.53 2.30 3.47
C TYR A 172 -9.46 1.86 4.60
N TYR A 173 -9.19 0.73 5.25
CA TYR A 173 -9.95 0.32 6.43
C TYR A 173 -9.88 1.34 7.56
N ILE A 174 -8.68 1.86 7.83
CA ILE A 174 -8.46 2.87 8.86
C ILE A 174 -9.19 4.17 8.49
N ILE A 175 -9.14 4.60 7.23
CA ILE A 175 -9.84 5.81 6.79
C ILE A 175 -11.36 5.62 6.80
N CYS A 176 -11.84 4.48 6.33
CA CYS A 176 -13.26 4.19 6.30
C CYS A 176 -13.83 4.05 7.72
N GLY A 177 -13.03 3.66 8.72
CA GLY A 177 -13.37 3.75 10.15
C GLY A 177 -14.81 3.36 10.46
N GLU A 178 -15.63 4.30 10.95
CA GLU A 178 -17.05 4.11 11.29
C GLU A 178 -18.00 4.00 10.08
N ASN A 179 -17.59 4.49 8.90
CA ASN A 179 -18.34 4.34 7.64
C ASN A 179 -18.21 2.93 7.04
N THR A 180 -17.44 2.04 7.65
CA THR A 180 -17.42 0.60 7.33
C THR A 180 -18.79 -0.06 7.46
N SER A 181 -19.71 0.54 8.24
CA SER A 181 -21.11 0.13 8.26
C SER A 181 -21.83 0.28 6.90
N LYS A 182 -21.34 1.16 6.01
CA LYS A 182 -21.92 1.42 4.69
C LYS A 182 -21.21 0.70 3.55
N ILE A 183 -19.94 0.34 3.72
CA ILE A 183 -19.09 -0.18 2.65
C ILE A 183 -18.53 -1.52 3.09
N SER A 184 -18.83 -2.57 2.35
CA SER A 184 -18.31 -3.88 2.64
C SER A 184 -16.79 -3.90 2.48
N PRO A 185 -16.06 -4.58 3.37
CA PRO A 185 -14.74 -5.15 3.12
C PRO A 185 -14.47 -5.53 1.65
N ASP A 186 -15.43 -6.22 1.02
CA ASP A 186 -15.28 -6.71 -0.35
C ASP A 186 -15.22 -5.60 -1.39
N HIS A 187 -15.97 -4.51 -1.16
CA HIS A 187 -15.93 -3.34 -2.03
C HIS A 187 -14.56 -2.69 -1.99
N ILE A 188 -14.00 -2.50 -0.79
CA ILE A 188 -12.67 -1.91 -0.60
C ILE A 188 -11.62 -2.76 -1.32
N ARG A 189 -11.64 -4.08 -1.11
CA ARG A 189 -10.77 -5.03 -1.80
C ARG A 189 -10.85 -4.88 -3.32
N LYS A 190 -12.05 -4.96 -3.88
CA LYS A 190 -12.29 -4.90 -5.33
C LYS A 190 -11.82 -3.57 -5.91
N TRP A 191 -12.04 -2.46 -5.19
CA TRP A 191 -11.54 -1.14 -5.61
C TRP A 191 -10.02 -1.07 -5.64
N ILE A 192 -9.35 -1.58 -4.61
CA ILE A 192 -7.88 -1.60 -4.56
C ILE A 192 -7.31 -2.50 -5.65
N GLU A 193 -7.89 -3.68 -5.87
CA GLU A 193 -7.48 -4.57 -6.96
C GLU A 193 -7.62 -3.87 -8.32
N LEU A 194 -8.75 -3.21 -8.55
CA LEU A 194 -9.01 -2.45 -9.78
C LEU A 194 -7.98 -1.34 -10.02
N MET A 195 -7.67 -0.56 -8.97
CA MET A 195 -6.68 0.52 -9.01
C MET A 195 -5.28 -0.01 -9.31
N MET A 196 -4.89 -1.13 -8.69
CA MET A 196 -3.54 -1.67 -8.82
C MET A 196 -3.31 -2.37 -10.16
N LYS A 197 -4.27 -3.19 -10.62
CA LYS A 197 -4.12 -3.96 -11.85
C LYS A 197 -4.41 -3.15 -13.11
N TRP A 198 -5.38 -2.23 -13.04
CA TRP A 198 -5.80 -1.45 -14.20
C TRP A 198 -5.84 0.06 -13.90
N PRO A 199 -4.71 0.69 -13.55
CA PRO A 199 -4.67 2.10 -13.17
C PRO A 199 -5.18 3.03 -14.28
N LYS A 200 -4.91 2.72 -15.55
CA LYS A 200 -5.42 3.51 -16.69
C LYS A 200 -6.94 3.41 -16.84
N PHE A 201 -7.51 2.24 -16.58
CA PHE A 201 -8.96 2.04 -16.58
C PHE A 201 -9.58 2.80 -15.41
N PHE A 202 -8.99 2.68 -14.21
CA PHE A 202 -9.43 3.40 -13.03
C PHE A 202 -9.43 4.92 -13.24
N LEU A 203 -8.35 5.47 -13.81
CA LEU A 203 -8.27 6.89 -14.17
C LEU A 203 -9.37 7.31 -15.15
N TRP A 204 -9.66 6.48 -16.15
CA TRP A 204 -10.78 6.73 -17.07
C TRP A 204 -12.13 6.69 -16.33
N LEU A 205 -12.31 5.75 -15.40
CA LEU A 205 -13.55 5.62 -14.64
C LEU A 205 -13.85 6.90 -13.85
N ILE A 206 -12.83 7.52 -13.26
CA ILE A 206 -12.93 8.75 -12.47
C ILE A 206 -12.71 10.04 -13.27
N SER A 207 -12.40 9.98 -14.58
CA SER A 207 -11.91 11.14 -15.34
C SER A 207 -12.86 12.33 -15.40
N ASP A 208 -14.16 12.05 -15.34
CA ASP A 208 -15.22 13.05 -15.52
C ASP A 208 -15.79 13.52 -14.17
N GLN A 209 -15.18 13.07 -13.07
CA GLN A 209 -15.55 13.48 -11.73
C GLN A 209 -14.91 14.83 -11.40
N LYS A 210 -15.75 15.82 -11.10
CA LYS A 210 -15.31 16.97 -10.32
C LYS A 210 -15.25 16.51 -8.87
N PHE A 211 -14.10 16.71 -8.21
CA PHE A 211 -13.99 16.50 -6.76
C PHE A 211 -15.13 17.22 -6.05
N GLY A 212 -16.07 16.48 -5.45
CA GLY A 212 -17.13 17.11 -4.67
C GLY A 212 -18.45 16.38 -4.54
N THR A 213 -19.17 16.00 -5.60
CA THR A 213 -20.63 15.83 -5.40
C THR A 213 -21.44 14.91 -6.33
N ASP A 214 -20.88 14.17 -7.29
CA ASP A 214 -21.73 13.29 -8.12
C ASP A 214 -21.08 11.98 -8.61
N PHE A 215 -21.21 10.92 -7.81
CA PHE A 215 -20.75 9.58 -8.16
C PHE A 215 -21.66 8.83 -9.14
N SER A 216 -22.79 9.41 -9.59
CA SER A 216 -23.75 8.73 -10.47
C SER A 216 -23.12 8.29 -11.79
N ILE A 217 -22.16 9.05 -12.32
CA ILE A 217 -21.42 8.71 -13.54
C ILE A 217 -20.56 7.46 -13.33
N ILE A 218 -19.85 7.37 -12.20
CA ILE A 218 -19.04 6.18 -11.88
C ILE A 218 -19.96 4.97 -11.72
N GLN A 219 -21.05 5.13 -10.96
CA GLN A 219 -22.03 4.06 -10.75
C GLN A 219 -22.61 3.57 -12.09
N THR A 220 -23.05 4.48 -12.96
CA THR A 220 -23.60 4.15 -14.28
C THR A 220 -22.59 3.40 -15.15
N ARG A 221 -21.33 3.83 -15.14
CA ARG A 221 -20.24 3.15 -15.86
C ARG A 221 -20.02 1.74 -15.34
N LEU A 222 -19.91 1.59 -14.01
CA LEU A 222 -19.72 0.30 -13.36
C LEU A 222 -20.87 -0.66 -13.63
N GLN A 223 -22.12 -0.22 -13.48
CA GLN A 223 -23.30 -1.03 -13.78
C GLN A 223 -23.31 -1.49 -15.24
N GLY A 224 -22.96 -0.59 -16.15
CA GLY A 224 -22.82 -0.94 -17.56
C GLY A 224 -21.73 -1.99 -17.80
N LEU A 225 -20.58 -1.88 -17.14
CA LEU A 225 -19.51 -2.88 -17.19
C LEU A 225 -19.95 -4.22 -16.59
N GLU A 226 -20.53 -4.24 -15.40
CA GLU A 226 -20.98 -5.45 -14.71
C GLU A 226 -22.03 -6.20 -15.54
N ASN A 227 -23.05 -5.48 -16.04
CA ASN A 227 -24.09 -6.06 -16.88
C ASN A 227 -23.53 -6.64 -18.20
N ASN A 228 -22.60 -5.93 -18.83
CA ASN A 228 -21.97 -6.41 -20.06
C ASN A 228 -21.04 -7.60 -19.82
N ALA A 229 -20.47 -7.75 -18.62
CA ALA A 229 -19.48 -8.79 -18.35
C ALA A 229 -20.15 -10.16 -18.38
N LEU A 230 -21.38 -10.19 -17.85
CA LEU A 230 -22.25 -11.35 -17.81
C LEU A 230 -22.87 -11.71 -19.16
N THR A 231 -23.31 -10.70 -19.92
CA THR A 231 -24.21 -10.92 -21.07
C THR A 231 -23.53 -10.84 -22.44
N ALA A 232 -22.42 -10.09 -22.56
CA ALA A 232 -21.85 -9.82 -23.86
C ALA A 232 -20.98 -10.99 -24.37
N ALA A 233 -21.45 -11.62 -25.45
CA ALA A 233 -20.64 -12.54 -26.24
C ALA A 233 -19.36 -11.85 -26.76
N ASN A 234 -19.45 -10.55 -27.09
CA ASN A 234 -18.32 -9.72 -27.51
C ASN A 234 -18.16 -8.47 -26.63
N TRP A 235 -17.65 -8.68 -25.42
CA TRP A 235 -17.33 -7.67 -24.40
C TRP A 235 -16.72 -6.38 -24.97
N LYS A 236 -15.73 -6.51 -25.86
CA LYS A 236 -15.03 -5.36 -26.46
C LYS A 236 -15.98 -4.46 -27.25
N LYS A 237 -16.77 -5.06 -28.15
CA LYS A 237 -17.67 -4.32 -29.05
C LYS A 237 -18.72 -3.56 -28.25
N GLU A 238 -19.31 -4.23 -27.25
CA GLU A 238 -20.35 -3.64 -26.41
C GLU A 238 -19.80 -2.56 -25.48
N LEU A 239 -18.61 -2.74 -24.90
CA LEU A 239 -17.98 -1.68 -24.11
C LEU A 239 -17.62 -0.45 -24.94
N THR A 240 -17.11 -0.64 -26.16
CA THR A 240 -16.77 0.48 -27.04
C THR A 240 -18.01 1.34 -27.32
N LYS A 241 -19.16 0.67 -27.53
CA LYS A 241 -20.47 1.30 -27.75
C LYS A 241 -21.00 1.98 -26.49
N LEU A 242 -21.00 1.26 -25.36
CA LEU A 242 -21.53 1.73 -24.07
C LEU A 242 -20.78 2.97 -23.58
N LEU A 243 -19.45 2.91 -23.61
CA LEU A 243 -18.61 3.95 -23.05
C LEU A 243 -18.47 5.17 -23.96
N GLN A 244 -19.13 5.14 -25.13
CA GLN A 244 -19.01 6.15 -26.18
C GLN A 244 -17.56 6.57 -26.38
N ILE A 245 -16.63 5.60 -26.32
CA ILE A 245 -15.21 5.86 -26.52
C ILE A 245 -15.01 6.08 -28.01
N THR A 246 -15.46 7.25 -28.45
CA THR A 246 -15.15 7.82 -29.73
C THR A 246 -13.69 8.17 -29.62
N SER A 247 -12.86 7.44 -30.36
CA SER A 247 -11.47 7.82 -30.45
C SER A 247 -11.42 9.24 -30.96
N LYS A 248 -11.00 10.19 -30.13
CA LYS A 248 -10.83 11.58 -30.53
C LYS A 248 -9.93 11.73 -31.77
N ASN A 249 -9.20 10.68 -32.14
CA ASN A 249 -8.34 10.59 -33.33
C ASN A 249 -8.55 9.31 -34.19
N GLY A 250 -9.72 8.65 -34.14
CA GLY A 250 -10.02 7.46 -34.97
C GLY A 250 -9.26 6.17 -34.63
N LYS A 251 -8.36 6.16 -33.64
CA LYS A 251 -7.69 4.96 -33.10
C LYS A 251 -8.24 4.60 -31.73
N ALA A 252 -9.31 3.81 -31.68
CA ALA A 252 -9.72 3.10 -30.45
C ALA A 252 -8.70 1.99 -30.08
N ASP A 253 -7.73 1.74 -30.97
CA ASP A 253 -6.76 0.66 -30.88
C ASP A 253 -5.71 0.83 -29.77
N ASN A 254 -5.57 2.02 -29.17
CA ASN A 254 -4.57 2.26 -28.12
C ASN A 254 -5.05 2.01 -26.68
N ILE A 255 -6.30 1.60 -26.48
CA ILE A 255 -6.85 1.35 -25.15
C ILE A 255 -6.56 -0.09 -24.74
N THR A 256 -5.31 -0.31 -24.35
CA THR A 256 -4.78 -1.64 -23.96
C THR A 256 -5.63 -2.38 -22.93
N TRP A 257 -6.20 -1.69 -21.94
CA TRP A 257 -7.02 -2.32 -20.90
C TRP A 257 -8.37 -2.87 -21.43
N LEU A 258 -8.88 -2.37 -22.56
CA LEU A 258 -10.14 -2.87 -23.15
C LEU A 258 -9.98 -4.30 -23.70
N TYR A 259 -8.73 -4.68 -24.02
CA TYR A 259 -8.37 -5.99 -24.54
C TYR A 259 -7.93 -6.96 -23.44
N ASP A 260 -7.88 -6.51 -22.19
CA ASP A 260 -7.45 -7.34 -21.09
C ASP A 260 -8.55 -8.32 -20.68
N LYS A 261 -8.32 -9.62 -20.92
CA LYS A 261 -9.23 -10.70 -20.53
C LYS A 261 -9.41 -10.80 -19.02
N ASN A 262 -8.39 -10.40 -18.25
CA ASN A 262 -8.43 -10.43 -16.80
C ASN A 262 -9.40 -9.38 -16.26
N LEU A 263 -9.54 -8.23 -16.94
CA LEU A 263 -10.51 -7.21 -16.54
C LEU A 263 -11.95 -7.71 -16.71
N LYS A 264 -12.26 -8.40 -17.82
CA LYS A 264 -13.57 -9.06 -17.99
C LYS A 264 -13.81 -10.10 -16.89
N THR A 265 -12.82 -10.96 -16.65
CA THR A 265 -12.90 -12.04 -15.65
C THR A 265 -13.12 -11.47 -14.25
N PHE A 266 -12.46 -10.36 -13.92
CA PHE A 266 -12.67 -9.62 -12.68
C PHE A 266 -14.13 -9.17 -12.51
N PHE A 267 -14.73 -8.52 -13.51
CA PHE A 267 -16.13 -8.11 -13.43
C PHE A 267 -17.11 -9.29 -13.40
N MET A 268 -16.83 -10.39 -14.12
CA MET A 268 -17.64 -11.62 -14.04
C MET A 268 -17.63 -12.21 -12.62
N SER A 269 -16.44 -12.38 -12.04
CA SER A 269 -16.29 -12.92 -10.67
C SER A 269 -16.90 -12.02 -9.60
N THR A 270 -16.98 -10.72 -9.88
CA THR A 270 -17.57 -9.73 -8.98
C THR A 270 -19.08 -9.88 -8.90
N SER A 271 -19.74 -10.11 -10.04
CA SER A 271 -21.19 -10.27 -10.13
C SER A 271 -21.71 -11.58 -9.52
N ASP A 272 -20.93 -12.66 -9.57
CA ASP A 272 -21.31 -13.95 -8.95
C ASP A 272 -21.41 -13.88 -7.42
N LYS A 273 -20.63 -13.00 -6.77
CA LYS A 273 -20.57 -12.89 -5.30
C LYS A 273 -21.65 -11.98 -4.69
N SER A 274 -22.70 -11.61 -5.42
CA SER A 274 -23.82 -10.76 -4.95
C SER A 274 -23.44 -9.35 -4.46
N ILE A 275 -22.21 -8.90 -4.72
CA ILE A 275 -21.68 -7.61 -4.29
C ILE A 275 -21.06 -6.93 -5.52
N ASN A 276 -21.80 -6.00 -6.13
CA ASN A 276 -21.29 -5.25 -7.27
C ASN A 276 -20.47 -4.04 -6.81
N LEU A 277 -19.44 -3.68 -7.57
CA LEU A 277 -18.67 -2.46 -7.35
C LEU A 277 -19.59 -1.23 -7.44
N SER A 278 -20.60 -1.27 -8.31
CA SER A 278 -21.59 -0.20 -8.44
C SER A 278 -22.32 0.12 -7.12
N ASP A 279 -22.52 -0.88 -6.26
CA ASP A 279 -23.34 -0.72 -5.05
C ASP A 279 -22.66 0.19 -4.03
N SER A 280 -21.32 0.27 -4.07
CA SER A 280 -20.55 1.15 -3.22
C SER A 280 -20.58 2.62 -3.65
N GLN A 281 -21.10 2.94 -4.84
CA GLN A 281 -21.14 4.31 -5.40
C GLN A 281 -19.80 5.06 -5.34
N GLY A 282 -18.66 4.35 -5.32
CA GLY A 282 -17.35 4.98 -5.13
C GLY A 282 -17.07 5.53 -3.72
N LEU A 283 -17.97 5.33 -2.75
CA LEU A 283 -17.81 5.74 -1.35
C LEU A 283 -16.59 5.11 -0.67
N GLY A 284 -16.01 4.06 -1.25
CA GLY A 284 -14.78 3.41 -0.77
C GLY A 284 -13.48 4.07 -1.24
N LEU A 285 -13.53 5.15 -2.02
CA LEU A 285 -12.35 5.77 -2.64
C LEU A 285 -12.08 7.21 -2.19
N PHE A 286 -13.11 7.93 -1.73
CA PHE A 286 -13.10 9.38 -1.51
C PHE A 286 -13.71 9.76 -0.17
#